data_AF-E6XG43-F1
#
_entry.id   AF-E6XG43-F1
#
_cell.length_a   1.000
_cell.length_b   1.000
_cell.length_c   1.000
_cell.angle_alpha   90.00
_cell.angle_beta   90.00
_cell.angle_gamma   90.00
#
_symmetry.space_group_name_H-M   'P 1'
#
loop_
_entity.id
_entity.type
_entity.pdbx_description
1 polymer ?
#
loop_
_entity_poly.entity_id
_entity_poly.type
_entity_poly.pdbx_seq_one_letter_code
_entity_poly.pdbx_strand_id
1 'polypeptide(L)' 'MKINTNFDIGNKLRIARVNKGLSLDNVAEKIGLSKVLLWEIENRSVENLDVQVLHVIFKELDITCDDALGNCIRDADFL' A
#
# COMPACT_ATOMS: atom_id res chain seq x y z
N MET A 1 10.37 -5.87 -12.89
CA MET A 1 11.29 -4.89 -12.27
C MET A 1 11.22 -5.07 -10.77
N LYS A 2 12.35 -4.98 -10.06
CA LYS A 2 12.38 -5.09 -8.58
C LYS A 2 12.58 -3.72 -7.95
N ILE A 3 12.03 -3.51 -6.76
CA ILE A 3 12.10 -2.27 -5.99
C ILE A 3 12.28 -2.58 -4.50
N ASN A 4 12.76 -1.58 -3.76
CA ASN A 4 12.80 -1.64 -2.30
C ASN A 4 11.68 -0.73 -1.76
N THR A 5 10.84 -1.25 -0.86
CA THR A 5 9.87 -0.41 -0.17
C THR A 5 10.54 0.36 0.97
N ASN A 6 10.01 1.55 1.28
CA ASN A 6 10.36 2.29 2.48
C ASN A 6 9.18 2.29 3.47
N PHE A 7 9.45 2.70 4.70
CA PHE A 7 8.45 2.71 5.78
C PHE A 7 7.22 3.57 5.45
N ASP A 8 7.40 4.69 4.73
CA ASP A 8 6.31 5.63 4.41
C ASP A 8 5.27 5.02 3.45
N ILE A 9 5.72 4.30 2.41
CA ILE A 9 4.81 3.61 1.48
C ILE A 9 3.99 2.56 2.24
N GLY A 10 4.66 1.73 3.05
CA GLY A 10 3.99 0.70 3.85
C GLY A 10 2.91 1.26 4.77
N ASN A 11 3.21 2.37 5.45
CA ASN A 11 2.27 3.02 6.34
C ASN A 11 1.04 3.59 5.59
N LYS A 12 1.24 4.20 4.42
CA LYS A 12 0.13 4.71 3.59
C LYS A 12 -0.80 3.60 3.12
N LEU A 13 -0.24 2.46 2.70
CA LEU A 13 -1.02 1.27 2.34
C LEU A 13 -1.88 0.79 3.52
N ARG A 14 -1.28 0.72 4.70
CA ARG A 14 -1.98 0.32 5.93
C ARG A 14 -3.12 1.27 6.26
N ILE A 15 -2.89 2.58 6.21
CA ILE A 15 -3.91 3.60 6.49
C ILE A 15 -5.08 3.46 5.52
N ALA A 16 -4.82 3.37 4.22
CA ALA A 16 -5.86 3.20 3.20
C ALA A 16 -6.67 1.91 3.42
N ARG A 17 -6.00 0.79 3.72
CA ARG A 17 -6.68 -0.49 4.02
C ARG A 17 -7.59 -0.37 5.23
N VAL A 18 -7.10 0.21 6.33
CA VAL A 18 -7.87 0.36 7.57
C VAL A 18 -9.05 1.33 7.39
N ASN A 19 -8.86 2.42 6.63
CA ASN A 19 -9.95 3.37 6.33
C ASN A 19 -11.08 2.72 5.51
N LYS A 20 -10.78 1.70 4.70
CA LYS A 20 -11.78 0.88 3.99
C LYS A 20 -12.39 -0.23 4.86
N GLY A 21 -11.98 -0.37 6.13
CA GLY A 21 -12.46 -1.42 7.03
C GLY A 21 -11.99 -2.82 6.65
N LEU A 22 -10.94 -2.95 5.83
CA LEU A 22 -10.46 -4.23 5.34
C LEU A 22 -9.41 -4.84 6.27
N SER A 23 -9.53 -6.13 6.57
CA SER A 23 -8.45 -6.88 7.23
C SER A 23 -7.32 -7.21 6.24
N LEU A 24 -6.16 -7.60 6.75
CA LEU A 24 -5.05 -8.11 5.93
C LEU A 24 -5.49 -9.32 5.10
N ASP A 25 -6.30 -10.22 5.69
CA ASP A 25 -6.78 -11.42 5.02
C ASP A 25 -7.70 -11.05 3.85
N ASN A 26 -8.62 -10.09 4.05
CA ASN A 26 -9.53 -9.65 2.97
C ASN A 26 -8.78 -9.16 1.74
N VAL A 27 -7.75 -8.32 1.94
CA VAL A 27 -6.94 -7.79 0.83
C VAL A 27 -6.10 -8.90 0.22
N ALA A 28 -5.38 -9.66 1.04
CA ALA A 28 -4.46 -10.71 0.58
C ALA A 28 -5.18 -11.77 -0.27
N GLU A 29 -6.33 -12.27 0.18
CA GLU A 29 -7.15 -13.22 -0.57
C GLU A 29 -7.64 -12.63 -1.90
N LYS A 30 -8.07 -11.37 -1.90
CA LYS A 30 -8.62 -10.70 -3.08
C LYS A 30 -7.60 -10.52 -4.20
N ILE A 31 -6.34 -10.21 -3.85
CA ILE A 31 -5.26 -9.97 -4.81
C ILE A 31 -4.31 -11.16 -4.99
N GLY A 32 -4.60 -12.30 -4.36
CA GLY A 32 -3.82 -13.52 -4.48
C GLY A 32 -2.41 -13.42 -3.87
N LEU A 33 -2.22 -12.61 -2.83
CA LEU A 33 -0.97 -12.50 -2.08
C LEU A 33 -1.06 -13.22 -0.74
N SER A 34 0.10 -13.51 -0.14
CA SER A 34 0.10 -13.99 1.24
C SER A 34 -0.15 -12.84 2.21
N LYS A 35 -0.95 -13.09 3.25
CA LYS A 35 -1.16 -12.17 4.38
C LYS A 35 0.17 -11.71 4.98
N VAL A 36 1.12 -12.63 5.10
CA VAL A 36 2.46 -12.35 5.64
C VAL A 36 3.18 -11.31 4.79
N LEU A 37 3.22 -11.47 3.46
CA LEU A 37 3.88 -10.51 2.57
C LEU A 37 3.21 -9.13 2.65
N LEU A 38 1.88 -9.06 2.67
CA LEU A 38 1.17 -7.79 2.83
C LEU A 38 1.50 -7.13 4.17
N TRP A 39 1.52 -7.90 5.27
CA TRP A 39 1.92 -7.38 6.58
C TRP A 39 3.36 -6.86 6.59
N GLU A 40 4.28 -7.59 5.95
CA GLU A 40 5.68 -7.16 5.85
C GLU A 40 5.79 -5.83 5.09
N ILE A 41 5.13 -5.71 3.94
CA ILE A 41 5.10 -4.46 3.16
C ILE A 41 4.55 -3.29 3.99
N GLU A 42 3.50 -3.52 4.79
CA GLU A 42 2.87 -2.48 5.61
C GLU A 42 3.69 -2.05 6.84
N ASN A 43 4.58 -2.90 7.36
CA ASN A 43 5.21 -2.69 8.67
C ASN A 43 6.74 -2.62 8.61
N ARG A 44 7.38 -3.01 7.50
CA ARG A 44 8.83 -2.96 7.33
C ARG A 44 9.23 -2.65 5.89
N SER A 45 10.49 -2.26 5.71
CA SER A 45 11.10 -2.20 4.39
C SER A 45 11.28 -3.61 3.83
N VAL A 46 10.84 -3.82 2.59
CA VAL A 46 10.99 -5.07 1.85
C VAL A 46 11.89 -4.80 0.66
N GLU A 47 13.01 -5.50 0.61
CA GLU A 47 13.96 -5.40 -0.48
C GLU A 47 13.59 -6.32 -1.65
N ASN A 48 13.97 -5.93 -2.87
CA ASN A 48 13.79 -6.73 -4.08
C ASN A 48 12.34 -7.18 -4.35
N LEU A 49 11.35 -6.40 -3.91
CA LEU A 49 9.94 -6.63 -4.15
C LEU A 49 9.62 -6.50 -5.63
N ASP A 50 8.75 -7.37 -6.17
CA ASP A 50 8.26 -7.19 -7.53
C ASP A 50 7.34 -5.96 -7.63
N VAL A 51 7.59 -5.09 -8.60
CA VAL A 51 6.72 -3.92 -8.84
C VAL A 51 5.26 -4.32 -9.06
N GLN A 52 5.01 -5.51 -9.63
CA GLN A 52 3.65 -6.01 -9.83
C GLN A 52 2.90 -6.20 -8.51
N VAL A 53 3.60 -6.52 -7.42
CA VAL A 53 3.00 -6.68 -6.08
C VAL A 53 2.45 -5.33 -5.58
N LEU A 54 3.22 -4.25 -5.68
CA LEU A 54 2.70 -2.92 -5.31
C LEU A 54 1.57 -2.49 -6.23
N HIS A 55 1.66 -2.77 -7.53
CA HIS A 55 0.62 -2.40 -8.48
C HIS A 55 -0.75 -3.01 -8.13
N VAL A 56 -0.79 -4.30 -7.77
CA VAL A 56 -2.06 -4.95 -7.39
C VAL A 56 -2.58 -4.45 -6.04
N ILE A 57 -1.71 -4.13 -5.08
CA ILE A 57 -2.11 -3.55 -3.78
C ILE A 57 -2.70 -2.15 -3.99
N PHE A 58 -2.01 -1.29 -4.75
CA PHE A 58 -2.50 0.06 -5.09
C PHE A 58 -3.87 0.00 -5.75
N LYS A 59 -4.06 -0.91 -6.70
CA LYS A 59 -5.34 -1.10 -7.38
C LYS A 59 -6.45 -1.54 -6.43
N GLU A 60 -6.19 -2.48 -5.53
CA GLU A 60 -7.20 -2.96 -4.57
C GLU A 60 -7.55 -1.91 -3.52
N LEU A 61 -6.56 -1.12 -3.11
CA LEU A 61 -6.74 -0.07 -2.12
C LEU A 61 -7.11 1.29 -2.72
N ASP A 62 -7.29 1.38 -4.04
CA ASP A 62 -7.63 2.60 -4.76
C ASP A 62 -6.68 3.76 -4.42
N ILE A 63 -5.37 3.46 -4.40
CA ILE A 63 -4.28 4.39 -4.11
C ILE A 63 -3.52 4.66 -5.41
N THR A 64 -3.24 5.92 -5.72
CA THR A 64 -2.38 6.27 -6.84
C THR A 64 -0.90 6.28 -6.45
N CYS A 65 -0.01 6.19 -7.44
CA CYS A 65 1.42 6.34 -7.18
C CYS A 65 1.74 7.70 -6.54
N ASP A 66 1.00 8.76 -6.88
CA ASP A 66 1.20 10.11 -6.33
C ASP A 66 0.83 10.17 -4.84
N ASP A 67 -0.27 9.52 -4.46
CA ASP A 67 -0.67 9.37 -3.05
C ASP A 67 0.41 8.64 -2.26
N ALA A 68 0.96 7.56 -2.83
CA ALA A 68 2.01 6.77 -2.21
C ALA A 68 3.36 7.52 -2.13
N LEU A 69 3.72 8.28 -3.17
CA LEU A 69 5.04 8.93 -3.30
C LEU A 69 5.11 10.35 -2.72
N GLY A 70 3.99 10.95 -2.31
CA GLY A 70 4.02 12.16 -1.47
C GLY A 70 3.50 13.45 -2.12
N ASN A 71 2.72 13.37 -3.20
CA ASN A 71 1.87 14.50 -3.59
C ASN A 71 0.52 14.40 -2.89
N CYS A 72 0.52 14.51 -1.56
CA CYS A 72 -0.68 14.92 -0.87
C CYS A 72 -0.86 16.42 -1.16
N ILE A 73 -1.56 16.77 -2.25
CA ILE A 73 -2.22 18.08 -2.29
C ILE A 73 -3.11 18.08 -1.04
N ARG A 74 -2.79 18.97 -0.11
CA ARG A 74 -3.58 19.17 1.09
C ARG A 74 -4.91 19.77 0.64
N ASP A 75 -5.93 18.94 0.46
CA ASP A 75 -7.33 19.41 0.39
C ASP A 75 -7.82 19.83 1.79
N ALA A 76 -7.03 20.65 2.47
CA ALA A 76 -7.36 21.33 3.72
C ALA A 76 -7.27 22.86 3.61
N ASP A 77 -7.00 23.41 2.41
CA ASP A 77 -6.99 24.86 2.16
C ASP A 77 -8.26 25.38 1.43
N PHE A 78 -9.36 24.63 1.46
CA PHE A 78 -10.68 25.13 1.08
C PHE A 78 -11.63 25.12 2.27
N LEU A 79 -11.38 25.98 3.25
CA LEU A 79 -12.37 26.57 4.16
C LEU A 79 -11.83 27.89 4.73
#